data_AF-A0A938CJB8-F1
#
_entry.id   AF-A0A938CJB8-F1
#
_cell.length_a   1.000
_cell.length_b   1.000
_cell.length_c   1.000
_cell.angle_alpha   90.00
_cell.angle_beta   90.00
_cell.angle_gamma   90.00
#
_symmetry.space_group_name_H-M   'P 1'
#
loop_
_entity.id
_entity.type
_entity.pdbx_description
1 polymer ?
#
loop_
_entity_poly.entity_id
_entity_poly.type
_entity_poly.pdbx_seq_one_letter_code
_entity_poly.pdbx_strand_id
1 'polypeptide(L)'
;MTALPVELKDGIGRLGDPKSTVKLEVYFPGHSGCGSETATFADRVYRANKGKMQVVFVDFESPGGSKYQGDSGLHCSGVAINGKQQFEVKTASGDKRTVELGSNLGDRWDEETFLLALDVAFREAYGTPANHELPAPKKAPQNTAPKGAPPGTSPKMRPEGGKQ
;
A
#
# COMPACT_ATOMS: atom_id res chain seq x y z
N MET A 1 -8.62 11.45 2.17
CA MET A 1 -7.42 10.71 2.63
C MET A 1 -7.75 9.23 2.54
N THR A 2 -7.09 8.48 1.67
CA THR A 2 -7.25 7.03 1.59
C THR A 2 -6.62 6.42 2.83
N ALA A 3 -7.39 5.67 3.62
CA ALA A 3 -6.89 5.01 4.81
C ALA A 3 -5.86 3.94 4.40
N LEU A 4 -4.76 3.85 5.15
CA LEU A 4 -3.78 2.77 4.99
C LEU A 4 -4.44 1.40 5.23
N PRO A 5 -3.93 0.33 4.60
CA PRO A 5 -4.47 -1.02 4.79
C PRO A 5 -4.20 -1.57 6.19
N VAL A 6 -3.33 -0.93 6.97
CA VAL A 6 -2.97 -1.30 8.35
C VAL A 6 -2.78 -0.06 9.22
N GLU A 7 -3.01 -0.23 10.52
CA GLU A 7 -2.60 0.75 11.54
C GLU A 7 -1.07 0.69 11.73
N LEU A 8 -0.44 1.85 11.78
CA LEU A 8 0.99 1.98 12.10
C LEU A 8 1.14 2.17 13.60
N LYS A 9 1.81 1.23 14.28
CA LYS A 9 2.20 1.36 15.69
C LYS A 9 3.68 1.71 15.74
N ASP A 10 4.01 2.81 16.40
CA ASP A 10 5.37 3.37 16.42
C ASP A 10 5.96 3.56 15.00
N GLY A 11 5.09 3.97 14.06
CA GLY A 11 5.45 4.15 12.65
C GLY A 11 5.60 2.84 11.86
N ILE A 12 5.19 1.69 12.39
CA ILE A 12 5.32 0.40 11.70
C ILE A 12 3.99 -0.38 11.68
N GLY A 13 3.57 -0.81 10.49
CA GLY A 13 2.42 -1.70 10.28
C GLY A 13 2.86 -3.01 9.61
N ARG A 14 2.14 -4.12 9.87
CA ARG A 14 2.52 -5.45 9.34
C ARG A 14 1.32 -6.23 8.84
N LEU A 15 1.52 -6.96 7.73
CA LEU A 15 0.61 -7.97 7.19
C LEU A 15 1.37 -9.29 7.02
N GLY A 16 0.76 -10.40 7.45
CA GLY A 16 1.35 -11.74 7.31
C GLY A 16 2.25 -12.19 8.47
N ASP A 17 2.83 -13.38 8.32
CA ASP A 17 3.68 -14.00 9.34
C ASP A 17 5.07 -13.34 9.32
N PRO A 18 5.58 -12.81 10.44
CA PRO A 18 6.93 -12.25 10.53
C PRO A 18 8.07 -13.22 10.24
N LYS A 19 7.79 -14.53 10.19
CA LYS A 19 8.74 -15.58 9.83
C LYS A 19 8.73 -15.93 8.34
N SER A 20 7.93 -15.24 7.53
CA SER A 20 7.89 -15.48 6.09
C SER A 20 9.25 -15.18 5.44
N THR A 21 9.72 -16.08 4.57
CA THR A 21 11.01 -15.92 3.88
C THR A 21 11.05 -14.71 2.96
N VAL A 22 9.91 -14.39 2.32
CA VAL A 22 9.78 -13.20 1.48
C VAL A 22 9.15 -12.08 2.30
N LYS A 23 9.85 -10.95 2.41
CA LYS A 23 9.43 -9.74 3.12
C LYS A 23 9.44 -8.56 2.15
N LEU A 24 8.29 -7.91 2.00
CA LEU A 24 8.15 -6.65 1.27
C LEU A 24 8.10 -5.51 2.28
N GLU A 25 9.03 -4.57 2.18
CA GLU A 25 9.09 -3.36 3.00
C GLU A 25 8.63 -2.18 2.15
N VAL A 26 7.63 -1.45 2.65
CA VAL A 26 7.02 -0.29 1.98
C VAL A 26 7.28 0.92 2.86
N TYR A 27 8.05 1.86 2.34
CA TYR A 27 8.45 3.07 3.06
C TYR A 27 7.72 4.28 2.50
N PHE A 28 7.14 5.11 3.35
CA PHE A 28 6.37 6.29 2.96
C PHE A 28 6.16 7.23 4.17
N PRO A 29 5.88 8.52 3.98
CA PRO A 29 5.47 9.41 5.06
C PRO A 29 4.01 9.12 5.44
N GLY A 30 3.76 8.59 6.64
CA GLY A 30 2.43 8.13 7.04
C GLY A 30 1.36 9.22 7.10
N HIS A 31 1.78 10.49 7.15
CA HIS A 31 0.90 11.65 7.35
C HIS A 31 0.52 12.43 6.09
N SER A 32 1.19 12.24 4.94
CA SER A 32 1.02 13.14 3.78
C SER A 32 0.23 12.53 2.60
N GLY A 33 -0.32 11.31 2.75
CA GLY A 33 -1.04 10.62 1.67
C GLY A 33 -0.14 10.14 0.52
N CYS A 34 1.11 10.60 0.49
CA CYS A 34 2.19 10.06 -0.33
C CYS A 34 2.40 8.59 -0.03
N GLY A 35 2.51 7.76 -1.07
CA GLY A 35 2.67 6.30 -0.94
C GLY A 35 1.38 5.52 -0.66
N SER A 36 0.21 6.17 -0.59
CA SER A 36 -1.08 5.48 -0.39
C SER A 36 -1.39 4.48 -1.51
N GLU A 37 -1.02 4.80 -2.76
CA GLU A 37 -1.13 3.89 -3.91
C GLU A 37 -0.18 2.70 -3.78
N THR A 38 1.10 2.94 -3.49
CA THR A 38 2.11 1.90 -3.22
C THR A 38 1.67 0.98 -2.07
N ALA A 39 1.11 1.54 -1.01
CA ALA A 39 0.60 0.78 0.13
C ALA A 39 -0.61 -0.10 -0.25
N THR A 40 -1.54 0.45 -1.05
CA THR A 40 -2.70 -0.28 -1.57
C THR A 40 -2.27 -1.40 -2.50
N PHE A 41 -1.31 -1.14 -3.37
CA PHE A 41 -0.71 -2.14 -4.26
C PHE A 41 -0.03 -3.26 -3.46
N ALA A 42 0.79 -2.92 -2.47
CA ALA A 42 1.45 -3.91 -1.60
C ALA A 42 0.46 -4.80 -0.83
N ASP A 43 -0.67 -4.24 -0.39
CA ASP A 43 -1.76 -5.01 0.24
C ASP A 43 -2.46 -5.96 -0.77
N ARG A 44 -2.63 -5.55 -2.04
CA ARG A 44 -3.12 -6.46 -3.10
C ARG A 44 -2.13 -7.60 -3.36
N VAL A 45 -0.84 -7.30 -3.46
CA VAL A 45 0.24 -8.29 -3.62
C VAL A 45 0.25 -9.28 -2.46
N TYR A 46 0.16 -8.80 -1.22
CA TYR A 46 0.08 -9.64 -0.03
C TYR A 46 -1.09 -10.62 -0.12
N ARG A 47 -2.29 -10.12 -0.47
CA ARG A 47 -3.49 -10.96 -0.56
C ARG A 47 -3.35 -12.04 -1.63
N ALA A 48 -2.77 -11.72 -2.78
CA ALA A 48 -2.53 -12.70 -3.84
C ALA A 48 -1.54 -13.79 -3.41
N ASN A 49 -0.63 -13.49 -2.47
CA ASN A 49 0.47 -14.36 -2.04
C ASN A 49 0.40 -14.72 -0.54
N LYS A 50 -0.81 -14.76 0.02
CA LYS A 50 -1.04 -14.93 1.46
C LYS A 50 -0.39 -16.23 1.97
N GLY A 51 0.33 -16.13 3.09
CA GLY A 51 1.01 -17.27 3.72
C GLY A 51 2.41 -17.56 3.17
N LYS A 52 2.83 -16.90 2.09
CA LYS A 52 4.19 -17.00 1.53
C LYS A 52 5.02 -15.74 1.68
N MET A 53 4.42 -14.64 2.13
CA MET A 53 5.13 -13.38 2.34
C MET A 53 4.59 -12.57 3.50
N GLN A 54 5.44 -11.67 3.99
CA GLN A 54 5.09 -10.58 4.89
C GLN A 54 5.16 -9.25 4.14
N VAL A 55 4.28 -8.31 4.49
CA VAL A 55 4.43 -6.89 4.12
C VAL A 55 4.61 -6.07 5.39
N VAL A 56 5.60 -5.19 5.38
CA VAL A 56 5.91 -4.26 6.47
C VAL A 56 5.80 -2.83 5.92
N PHE A 57 4.93 -2.05 6.52
CA PHE A 57 4.74 -0.63 6.23
C PHE A 57 5.56 0.17 7.23
N VAL A 58 6.42 1.05 6.76
CA VAL A 58 7.40 1.78 7.57
C VAL A 58 7.25 3.27 7.30
N ASP A 59 6.89 4.03 8.33
CA ASP A 59 6.85 5.48 8.27
C ASP A 59 8.27 6.04 8.16
N PHE A 60 8.49 7.04 7.30
CA PHE A 60 9.74 7.79 7.25
C PHE A 60 10.09 8.49 8.57
N GLU A 61 9.11 8.76 9.44
CA GLU A 61 9.38 9.30 10.78
C GLU A 61 9.89 8.24 11.78
N SER A 62 9.77 6.94 11.45
CA SER A 62 10.36 5.88 12.27
C SER A 62 11.89 5.82 12.13
N PRO A 63 12.64 5.29 13.10
CA PRO A 63 14.10 5.19 13.00
C PRO A 63 14.59 4.43 11.76
N GLY A 64 13.89 3.36 11.37
CA GLY A 64 14.20 2.58 10.17
C GLY A 64 13.82 3.31 8.88
N GLY A 65 12.67 3.99 8.87
CA GLY A 65 12.23 4.76 7.72
C GLY A 65 13.07 6.01 7.46
N SER A 66 13.49 6.72 8.50
CA SER A 66 14.34 7.91 8.37
C SER A 66 15.70 7.56 7.78
N LYS A 67 16.30 6.45 8.24
CA LYS A 67 17.54 5.93 7.65
C LYS A 67 17.35 5.57 6.18
N TYR A 68 16.30 4.82 5.85
CA TYR A 68 16.01 4.46 4.47
C TYR A 68 15.79 5.70 3.59
N GLN A 69 15.08 6.70 4.10
CA GLN A 69 14.82 7.97 3.42
C GLN A 69 16.13 8.71 3.09
N GLY A 70 17.03 8.80 4.08
CA GLY A 70 18.34 9.42 3.89
C GLY A 70 19.24 8.67 2.90
N ASP A 71 19.23 7.33 2.96
CA ASP A 71 20.06 6.49 2.08
C ASP A 71 19.54 6.47 0.63
N SER A 72 18.22 6.62 0.43
CA SER A 72 17.58 6.56 -0.90
C SER A 72 17.26 7.92 -1.53
N GLY A 73 17.28 9.01 -0.77
CA GLY A 73 16.88 10.34 -1.24
C GLY A 73 15.38 10.46 -1.56
N LEU A 74 14.54 9.57 -1.01
CA LEU A 74 13.12 9.53 -1.33
C LEU A 74 12.30 10.53 -0.53
N HIS A 75 11.31 11.13 -1.19
CA HIS A 75 10.41 12.10 -0.56
C HIS A 75 8.96 11.62 -0.44
N CYS A 76 8.58 10.53 -1.12
CA CYS A 76 7.19 10.09 -1.18
C CYS A 76 7.01 8.61 -0.86
N SER A 77 7.60 7.69 -1.62
CA SER A 77 7.49 6.27 -1.33
C SER A 77 8.61 5.46 -1.97
N GLY A 78 8.89 4.29 -1.40
CA GLY A 78 9.78 3.32 -2.00
C GLY A 78 9.51 1.93 -1.44
N VAL A 79 9.98 0.90 -2.14
CA VAL A 79 9.85 -0.47 -1.67
C VAL A 79 11.17 -1.22 -1.73
N ALA A 80 11.32 -2.18 -0.83
CA ALA A 80 12.41 -3.14 -0.83
C ALA A 80 11.86 -4.55 -0.64
N ILE A 81 12.42 -5.53 -1.32
CA ILE A 81 12.09 -6.95 -1.13
C ILE A 81 13.30 -7.62 -0.49
N ASN A 82 13.09 -8.22 0.68
CA ASN A 82 14.16 -8.80 1.52
C ASN A 82 15.30 -7.82 1.79
N GLY A 83 14.99 -6.53 1.97
CA GLY A 83 15.98 -5.45 2.15
C GLY A 83 16.73 -5.02 0.89
N LYS A 84 16.46 -5.62 -0.28
CA LYS A 84 17.06 -5.25 -1.57
C LYS A 84 16.13 -4.33 -2.35
N GLN A 85 16.70 -3.32 -3.00
CA GLN A 85 15.98 -2.41 -3.90
C GLN A 85 16.30 -2.68 -5.38
N GLN A 86 17.43 -3.31 -5.68
CA GLN A 86 17.86 -3.60 -7.04
C GLN A 86 17.77 -5.09 -7.33
N PHE A 87 17.20 -5.42 -8.49
CA PHE A 87 16.99 -6.79 -8.93
C PHE A 87 17.40 -6.94 -10.40
N GLU A 88 18.12 -8.03 -10.71
CA GLU A 88 18.28 -8.46 -12.09
C GLU A 88 17.06 -9.30 -12.47
N VAL A 89 16.22 -8.79 -13.37
CA VAL A 89 15.01 -9.48 -13.84
C VAL A 89 15.17 -9.88 -15.29
N LYS A 90 14.45 -10.94 -15.69
CA LYS A 90 14.27 -11.30 -17.09
C LYS A 90 12.95 -10.77 -17.60
N THR A 91 12.95 -10.06 -18.71
CA THR A 91 11.75 -9.58 -19.40
C THR A 91 11.03 -10.74 -20.11
N ALA A 92 9.82 -10.49 -20.59
CA ALA A 92 9.10 -11.43 -21.46
C ALA A 92 9.87 -11.75 -22.76
N SER A 93 10.71 -10.84 -23.25
CA SER A 93 11.60 -11.07 -24.40
C SER A 93 12.81 -11.95 -24.07
N GLY A 94 13.06 -12.26 -22.79
CA GLY A 94 14.21 -13.03 -22.31
C GLY A 94 15.44 -12.20 -21.97
N ASP A 95 15.39 -10.88 -22.19
CA ASP A 95 16.49 -9.97 -21.89
C ASP A 95 16.65 -9.77 -20.37
N LYS A 96 17.89 -9.68 -19.92
CA LYS A 96 18.21 -9.30 -18.54
C LYS A 96 18.21 -7.79 -18.41
N ARG A 97 17.51 -7.27 -17.41
CA ARG A 97 17.56 -5.85 -17.04
C ARG A 97 17.66 -5.70 -15.53
N THR A 98 18.39 -4.68 -15.09
CA THR A 98 18.39 -4.27 -13.68
C THR A 98 17.23 -3.32 -13.44
N VAL A 99 16.44 -3.60 -12.42
CA VAL A 99 15.32 -2.75 -11.99
C VAL A 99 15.56 -2.24 -10.58
N GLU A 100 15.18 -0.99 -10.32
CA GLU A 100 15.37 -0.33 -9.04
C GLU A 100 14.02 0.07 -8.46
N LEU A 101 13.65 -0.57 -7.34
CA LEU A 101 12.39 -0.34 -6.62
C LEU A 101 12.50 0.77 -5.57
N GLY A 102 13.68 1.36 -5.41
CA GLY A 102 13.98 2.46 -4.49
C GLY A 102 13.43 3.81 -4.95
N SER A 103 12.23 3.85 -5.53
CA SER A 103 11.55 5.06 -5.99
C SER A 103 10.04 4.92 -5.91
N ASN A 104 9.29 5.97 -6.26
CA ASN A 104 7.84 5.89 -6.32
C ASN A 104 7.39 4.93 -7.42
N LEU A 105 6.31 4.21 -7.13
CA LEU A 105 5.52 3.53 -8.14
C LEU A 105 5.02 4.57 -9.17
N GLY A 106 5.20 4.29 -10.45
CA GLY A 106 4.83 5.18 -11.56
C GLY A 106 5.93 6.12 -12.04
N ASP A 107 6.97 6.39 -11.23
CA ASP A 107 8.08 7.26 -11.64
C ASP A 107 9.22 6.47 -12.30
N ARG A 108 9.79 5.48 -11.58
CA ARG A 108 10.93 4.68 -12.05
C ARG A 108 10.63 3.20 -12.23
N TRP A 109 9.53 2.73 -11.67
CA TRP A 109 9.07 1.35 -11.81
C TRP A 109 7.55 1.31 -11.80
N ASP A 110 7.00 0.31 -12.46
CA ASP A 110 5.57 0.04 -12.59
C ASP A 110 5.20 -1.30 -11.94
N GLU A 111 3.90 -1.63 -11.92
CA GLU A 111 3.40 -2.88 -11.33
C GLU A 111 4.08 -4.11 -11.95
N GLU A 112 4.29 -4.13 -13.28
CA GLU A 112 4.93 -5.25 -13.98
C GLU A 112 6.39 -5.43 -13.53
N THR A 113 7.14 -4.33 -13.48
CA THR A 113 8.54 -4.30 -13.04
C THR A 113 8.68 -4.82 -11.61
N PHE A 114 7.75 -4.45 -10.74
CA PHE A 114 7.69 -4.96 -9.38
C PHE A 114 7.40 -6.46 -9.34
N LEU A 115 6.41 -6.94 -10.10
CA LEU A 115 6.05 -8.36 -10.15
C LEU A 115 7.21 -9.23 -10.65
N LEU A 116 8.00 -8.74 -11.60
CA LEU A 116 9.23 -9.41 -12.06
C LEU A 116 10.29 -9.50 -10.95
N ALA A 117 10.49 -8.44 -10.17
CA ALA A 117 11.40 -8.47 -9.02
C ALA A 117 10.89 -9.40 -7.91
N LEU A 118 9.57 -9.41 -7.68
CA LEU A 118 8.92 -10.32 -6.74
C LEU A 118 9.09 -11.78 -7.17
N ASP A 119 9.01 -12.07 -8.46
CA ASP A 119 9.26 -13.41 -9.01
C ASP A 119 10.67 -13.90 -8.73
N VAL A 120 11.67 -13.02 -8.85
CA VAL A 120 13.06 -13.37 -8.48
C VAL A 120 13.11 -13.79 -7.01
N ALA A 121 12.55 -12.96 -6.11
CA ALA A 121 12.53 -13.27 -4.68
C ALA A 121 11.76 -14.55 -4.34
N PHE A 122 10.62 -14.79 -5.00
CA PHE A 122 9.82 -16.00 -4.80
C PHE A 122 10.51 -17.26 -5.34
N ARG A 123 11.19 -17.17 -6.49
CA ARG A 123 11.97 -18.29 -7.04
C ARG A 123 13.17 -18.61 -6.16
N GLU A 124 13.86 -17.61 -5.62
CA GLU A 124 14.94 -17.80 -4.66
C GLU A 124 14.45 -18.47 -3.36
N ALA A 125 13.29 -18.06 -2.85
CA ALA A 125 12.76 -18.58 -1.59
C ALA A 125 12.05 -19.94 -1.71
N TYR A 126 11.33 -20.18 -2.81
CA TYR A 126 10.36 -21.28 -2.93
C TYR A 126 10.50 -22.08 -4.24
N GLY A 127 11.39 -21.69 -5.16
CA GLY A 127 11.56 -22.35 -6.47
C GLY A 127 10.46 -22.06 -7.50
N THR A 128 9.45 -21.25 -7.16
CA THR A 128 8.32 -20.91 -8.04
C THR A 128 8.11 -19.40 -8.10
N PRO A 129 7.56 -18.83 -9.19
CA PRO A 129 7.20 -17.41 -9.24
C PRO A 129 6.09 -17.05 -8.24
N ALA A 130 5.90 -15.75 -8.02
CA ALA A 130 4.80 -15.22 -7.23
C ALA A 130 3.46 -15.37 -7.99
N ASN A 131 2.36 -15.30 -7.26
CA ASN A 131 1.05 -15.13 -7.86
C ASN A 131 0.85 -13.67 -8.30
N HIS A 132 0.60 -13.47 -9.59
CA HIS A 132 0.38 -12.16 -10.21
C HIS A 132 -1.10 -11.80 -10.34
N GLU A 133 -2.02 -12.72 -10.02
CA GLU A 133 -3.46 -12.45 -10.05
C GLU A 133 -3.85 -11.60 -8.85
N LEU A 134 -3.69 -10.28 -9.00
CA LEU A 134 -3.93 -9.32 -7.93
C LEU A 134 -5.44 -9.07 -7.75
N PRO A 135 -6.00 -9.26 -6.56
CA PRO A 135 -7.41 -8.97 -6.32
C PRO A 135 -7.69 -7.49 -6.54
N ALA A 136 -8.94 -7.17 -6.89
CA ALA A 136 -9.40 -5.79 -6.99
C ALA A 136 -9.10 -5.02 -5.69
N PRO A 137 -8.79 -3.71 -5.77
CA PRO A 137 -8.63 -2.89 -4.58
C PRO A 137 -9.91 -2.98 -3.75
N LYS A 138 -9.77 -3.28 -2.45
CA LYS A 138 -10.90 -3.13 -1.54
C LYS A 138 -11.31 -1.67 -1.57
N LYS A 139 -12.59 -1.39 -1.85
CA LYS A 139 -13.13 -0.05 -1.59
C LYS A 139 -12.79 0.26 -0.13
N ALA A 140 -12.10 1.39 0.11
CA ALA A 140 -11.90 1.90 1.46
C ALA A 140 -13.25 1.83 2.19
N PRO A 141 -13.30 1.50 3.50
CA PRO A 141 -14.54 1.57 4.24
C PRO A 141 -15.11 2.96 3.99
N GLN A 142 -16.20 3.02 3.20
CA GLN A 142 -17.00 4.23 3.15
C GLN A 142 -17.39 4.42 4.60
N ASN A 143 -17.05 5.57 5.16
CA ASN A 143 -17.70 6.05 6.35
C ASN A 143 -19.20 6.04 6.03
N THR A 144 -19.88 4.94 6.31
CA THR A 144 -21.32 4.91 6.42
C THR A 144 -21.58 5.80 7.61
N ALA A 145 -21.80 7.08 7.32
CA ALA A 145 -22.48 7.97 8.25
C ALA A 145 -23.63 7.16 8.85
N PRO A 146 -23.81 7.18 10.18
CA PRO A 146 -24.91 6.47 10.80
C PRO A 146 -26.20 6.89 10.09
N LYS A 147 -26.82 5.91 9.44
CA LYS A 147 -28.11 6.06 8.75
C LYS A 147 -29.15 6.21 9.84
N GLY A 148 -29.28 7.42 10.36
CA GLY A 148 -30.03 7.71 11.57
C GLY A 148 -30.29 9.20 11.76
N ALA A 149 -30.74 9.88 10.71
CA ALA A 149 -31.48 11.12 10.85
C ALA A 149 -32.79 10.96 10.07
N PRO A 150 -33.96 10.91 10.74
CA PRO A 150 -35.23 10.94 10.02
C PRO A 150 -35.39 12.29 9.29
N PRO A 151 -36.00 12.29 8.09
CA PRO A 151 -36.22 13.51 7.34
C PRO A 151 -37.32 14.35 8.00
N GLY A 152 -37.02 15.63 8.21
CA GLY A 152 -37.95 16.76 8.16
C GLY A 152 -39.26 16.66 8.94
N THR A 153 -39.33 17.39 10.06
CA THR A 153 -40.54 18.13 10.40
C THR A 153 -40.28 19.62 10.18
N SER A 154 -40.73 20.11 9.04
CA SER A 154 -40.89 21.54 8.76
C SER A 154 -41.68 22.21 9.89
N PRO A 155 -41.31 23.43 10.35
CA PRO A 155 -42.17 24.21 11.21
C PRO A 155 -43.46 24.54 10.46
N LYS A 156 -44.58 24.05 11.00
CA LYS A 156 -45.94 24.35 10.54
C LYS A 156 -46.19 25.85 10.76
N MET A 157 -46.05 26.65 9.70
CA MET A 157 -46.61 28.01 9.67
C MET A 157 -48.10 27.91 9.95
N ARG A 158 -48.53 28.59 11.01
CA ARG A 158 -49.92 28.70 11.43
C ARG A 158 -50.55 29.88 10.70
N PRO A 159 -51.67 29.72 9.96
CA PRO A 159 -52.40 30.85 9.42
C PRO A 159 -53.54 31.20 10.39
N GLU A 160 -53.54 32.41 10.94
CA GLU A 160 -54.76 33.06 11.41
C GLU A 160 -54.65 34.56 11.10
N GLY A 161 -55.40 34.99 10.10
CA GLY A 161 -55.79 36.39 9.98
C GLY A 161 -56.95 36.69 10.92
N GLY A 162 -57.19 37.97 11.21
CA GLY A 162 -58.43 38.39 11.86
C GLY A 162 -58.33 39.74 12.54
N LYS A 163 -58.96 40.73 11.91
CA LYS A 163 -59.22 42.10 12.38
C LYS A 163 -59.77 42.16 13.82
N GLN A 164 -59.39 43.20 14.56
CA GLN A 164 -60.26 44.31 14.96
C GLN A 164 -59.42 45.50 15.42
#